data_AF-A0A182PUT0-F1
#
_entry.id   AF-A0A182PUT0-F1
#
_cell.length_a   1.000
_cell.length_b   1.000
_cell.length_c   1.000
_cell.angle_alpha   90.00
_cell.angle_beta   90.00
_cell.angle_gamma   90.00
#
_symmetry.space_group_name_H-M   'P 1'
#
loop_
_entity.id
_entity.type
_entity.pdbx_description
1 polymer ?
#
loop_
_entity_poly.entity_id
_entity_poly.type
_entity_poly.pdbx_seq_one_letter_code
_entity_poly.pdbx_strand_id
1 'polypeptide(L)'
;MQTNWHKFIARIYHAFLSLQQVLSYHSNCPNAPYRTFDGTCNNLQNPSWGAANTLFARLIPAKYSDGKSQPPLAKDGSELPSARLLSVEVFEEGVQNSPEFSLLNMQFGQIVAHDMALTRGVRDQVPCCANGRLQPNRGSDCFAILCLPRILCFLFEE
;
A
#
# COMPACT_ATOMS: atom_id res chain seq x y z
N MET A 1 13.63 -2.15 -43.71
CA MET A 1 14.38 -1.18 -42.87
C MET A 1 13.56 0.06 -42.45
N GLN A 2 12.26 0.16 -42.73
CA GLN A 2 11.45 1.39 -42.49
C GLN A 2 10.71 1.45 -41.13
N THR A 3 10.60 0.33 -40.40
CA THR A 3 9.73 0.20 -39.21
C THR A 3 10.41 0.60 -37.89
N ASN A 4 11.75 0.60 -37.84
CA ASN A 4 12.49 0.99 -36.64
C ASN A 4 12.62 2.51 -36.47
N TRP A 5 12.61 3.26 -37.58
CA TRP A 5 12.73 4.72 -37.56
C TRP A 5 11.52 5.40 -36.93
N HIS A 6 10.31 4.94 -37.24
CA HIS A 6 9.07 5.46 -36.65
C HIS A 6 8.96 5.16 -35.15
N LYS A 7 9.39 3.96 -34.72
CA LYS A 7 9.44 3.59 -33.29
C LYS A 7 10.49 4.39 -32.51
N PHE A 8 11.61 4.73 -33.15
CA PHE A 8 12.66 5.57 -32.58
C PHE A 8 12.19 7.02 -32.42
N ILE A 9 11.57 7.61 -33.46
CA ILE A 9 10.94 8.95 -33.36
C ILE A 9 9.87 8.97 -32.28
N ALA A 10 8.99 7.97 -32.23
CA ALA A 10 7.94 7.91 -31.22
C ALA A 10 8.51 7.84 -29.80
N ARG A 11 9.61 7.09 -29.59
CA ARG A 11 10.31 7.05 -28.29
C ARG A 11 10.96 8.39 -27.92
N ILE A 12 11.56 9.08 -28.89
CA ILE A 12 12.11 10.44 -28.66
C ILE A 12 10.98 11.42 -28.36
N TYR A 13 9.87 11.38 -29.10
CA TYR A 13 8.71 12.24 -28.84
C TYR A 13 8.08 11.97 -27.48
N HIS A 14 7.94 10.70 -27.06
CA HIS A 14 7.45 10.36 -25.73
C HIS A 14 8.42 10.78 -24.61
N ALA A 15 9.72 10.64 -24.83
CA ALA A 15 10.74 11.12 -23.89
C ALA A 15 10.76 12.66 -23.81
N PHE A 16 10.53 13.34 -24.93
CA PHE A 16 10.44 14.80 -25.01
C PHE A 16 9.14 15.33 -24.38
N LEU A 17 8.01 14.66 -24.60
CA LEU A 17 6.74 14.90 -23.91
C LEU A 17 6.87 14.69 -22.41
N SER A 18 7.53 13.62 -21.96
CA SER A 18 7.78 13.39 -20.53
C SER A 18 8.72 14.44 -19.92
N LEU A 19 9.73 14.91 -20.68
CA LEU A 19 10.61 16.00 -20.23
C LEU A 19 9.89 17.35 -20.16
N GLN A 20 9.03 17.65 -21.14
CA GLN A 20 8.18 18.84 -21.12
C GLN A 20 7.21 18.79 -19.94
N GLN A 21 6.67 17.62 -19.58
CA GLN A 21 5.78 17.47 -18.43
C GLN A 21 6.49 17.70 -17.08
N VAL A 22 7.77 17.31 -16.95
CA VAL A 22 8.60 17.57 -15.76
C VAL A 22 8.96 19.06 -15.64
N LEU A 23 9.23 19.74 -16.75
CA LEU A 23 9.60 21.16 -16.74
C LEU A 23 8.42 22.14 -16.69
N SER A 24 7.20 21.68 -16.97
CA SER A 24 5.99 22.54 -16.98
C SER A 24 5.28 22.64 -15.62
N TYR A 25 5.66 21.84 -14.63
CA TYR A 25 4.98 21.83 -13.32
C TYR A 25 5.61 22.79 -12.31
N HIS A 26 6.69 23.48 -12.68
CA HIS A 26 7.40 24.45 -11.82
C HIS A 26 6.65 25.79 -11.64
N SER A 27 5.57 26.06 -12.40
CA SER A 27 5.02 27.42 -12.51
C SER A 27 3.88 27.79 -11.56
N ASN A 28 3.36 26.88 -10.72
CA ASN A 28 2.14 27.14 -9.93
C ASN A 28 2.29 26.92 -8.40
N CYS A 29 3.50 26.78 -7.86
CA CYS A 29 3.65 26.68 -6.42
C CYS A 29 3.49 28.05 -5.74
N PRO A 30 2.62 28.18 -4.72
CA PRO A 30 2.43 29.44 -4.02
C PRO A 30 3.71 29.82 -3.26
N ASN A 31 4.10 31.09 -3.35
CA ASN A 31 5.17 31.63 -2.52
C ASN A 31 4.58 32.01 -1.15
N ALA A 32 4.46 31.03 -0.27
CA ALA A 32 3.92 31.18 1.08
C ALA A 32 4.93 30.67 2.13
N PRO A 33 4.98 31.29 3.33
CA PRO A 33 5.91 30.86 4.39
C PRO A 33 5.44 29.59 5.14
N TYR A 34 4.24 29.07 4.84
CA TYR A 34 3.63 27.93 5.52
C TYR A 34 3.46 26.75 4.58
N ARG A 35 3.46 25.54 5.16
CA ARG A 35 3.21 24.30 4.42
C ARG A 35 1.75 24.26 3.96
N THR A 36 1.52 23.69 2.77
CA THR A 36 0.19 23.34 2.30
C THR A 36 -0.39 22.22 3.17
N PHE A 37 -1.72 22.20 3.31
CA PHE A 37 -2.41 21.19 4.11
C PHE A 37 -2.20 19.76 3.57
N ASP A 38 -2.10 19.62 2.25
CA ASP A 38 -1.93 18.33 1.57
C ASP A 38 -0.45 17.99 1.27
N GLY A 39 0.51 18.83 1.66
CA GLY A 39 1.94 18.61 1.43
C GLY A 39 2.44 18.93 0.02
N THR A 40 1.59 19.42 -0.88
CA THR A 40 2.00 19.85 -2.23
C THR A 40 3.00 21.00 -2.18
N CYS A 41 3.88 21.09 -3.18
CA CYS A 41 4.90 22.14 -3.31
C CYS A 41 5.94 22.20 -2.19
N ASN A 42 6.07 21.16 -1.37
CA ASN A 42 7.19 21.02 -0.44
C ASN A 42 8.53 20.83 -1.19
N ASN A 43 8.50 20.10 -2.31
CA ASN A 43 9.62 19.99 -3.24
C ASN A 43 9.32 20.79 -4.52
N LEU A 44 10.08 21.87 -4.78
CA LEU A 44 9.82 22.77 -5.93
C LEU A 44 10.13 22.15 -7.30
N GLN A 45 10.95 21.09 -7.35
CA GLN A 45 11.25 20.37 -8.58
C GLN A 45 10.20 19.28 -8.85
N ASN A 46 9.66 18.68 -7.78
CA ASN A 46 8.63 17.66 -7.84
C ASN A 46 7.50 17.97 -6.84
N PRO A 47 6.61 18.93 -7.14
CA PRO A 47 5.60 19.40 -6.17
C PRO A 47 4.63 18.35 -5.62
N SER A 48 4.51 17.17 -6.23
CA SER A 48 3.66 16.08 -5.74
C SER A 48 4.36 15.13 -4.75
N TRP A 49 5.67 15.26 -4.52
CA TRP A 49 6.39 14.36 -3.63
C TRP A 49 6.01 14.59 -2.17
N GLY A 50 5.55 13.51 -1.52
CA GLY A 50 5.07 13.56 -0.14
C GLY A 50 3.69 14.19 0.02
N ALA A 51 2.99 14.48 -1.08
CA ALA A 51 1.62 14.98 -1.01
C ALA A 51 0.65 13.87 -0.60
N ALA A 52 -0.36 14.22 0.20
CA ALA A 52 -1.42 13.32 0.63
C ALA A 52 -2.24 12.77 -0.55
N ASN A 53 -2.87 11.62 -0.38
CA ASN A 53 -3.65 10.91 -1.41
C ASN A 53 -2.87 10.52 -2.68
N THR A 54 -1.54 10.49 -2.61
CA THR A 54 -0.69 9.94 -3.67
C THR A 54 -0.34 8.47 -3.38
N LEU A 55 0.15 7.76 -4.39
CA LEU A 55 0.59 6.37 -4.26
C LEU A 55 1.87 6.28 -3.41
N PHE A 56 1.99 5.21 -2.62
CA PHE A 56 3.24 4.92 -1.92
C PHE A 56 4.39 4.66 -2.90
N ALA A 57 5.56 5.21 -2.57
CA ALA A 57 6.80 4.88 -3.26
C ALA A 57 7.17 3.42 -2.98
N ARG A 58 7.61 2.69 -4.01
CA ARG A 58 8.08 1.31 -3.88
C ARG A 58 9.60 1.28 -3.89
N LEU A 59 10.20 0.89 -2.76
CA LEU A 59 11.66 0.68 -2.66
C LEU A 59 12.13 -0.57 -3.40
N ILE A 60 11.25 -1.58 -3.52
CA ILE A 60 11.47 -2.82 -4.25
C ILE A 60 10.27 -3.13 -5.16
N PRO A 61 10.47 -3.90 -6.24
CA PRO A 61 9.37 -4.32 -7.12
C PRO A 61 8.25 -5.04 -6.35
N ALA A 62 7.00 -4.81 -6.77
CA ALA A 62 5.85 -5.49 -6.20
C ALA A 62 5.88 -6.99 -6.53
N LYS A 63 5.52 -7.84 -5.57
CA LYS A 63 5.42 -9.29 -5.76
C LYS A 63 3.95 -9.72 -5.70
N TYR A 64 3.38 -10.00 -6.86
CA TYR A 64 2.04 -10.57 -7.04
C TYR A 64 2.16 -11.84 -7.87
N SER A 65 1.27 -12.82 -7.66
CA SER A 65 1.30 -14.09 -8.40
C SER A 65 0.92 -13.91 -9.89
N ASP A 66 0.06 -12.94 -10.19
CA ASP A 66 -0.36 -12.55 -11.54
C ASP A 66 0.41 -11.32 -12.08
N GLY A 67 1.37 -10.81 -11.31
CA GLY A 67 2.11 -9.58 -11.60
C GLY A 67 1.30 -8.29 -11.48
N LYS A 68 0.06 -8.33 -10.97
CA LYS A 68 -0.84 -7.17 -10.90
C LYS A 68 -1.43 -6.95 -9.51
N SER A 69 -2.19 -7.91 -8.98
CA SER A 69 -2.96 -7.72 -7.76
C SER A 69 -3.17 -8.97 -6.92
N GLN A 70 -2.97 -10.16 -7.47
CA GLN A 70 -3.21 -11.40 -6.74
C GLN A 70 -2.12 -11.67 -5.70
N PRO A 71 -2.48 -12.16 -4.49
CA PRO A 71 -1.51 -12.48 -3.44
C PRO A 71 -0.35 -13.33 -3.95
N PRO A 72 0.87 -13.11 -3.44
CA PRO A 72 2.04 -13.84 -3.90
C PRO A 72 1.96 -15.32 -3.53
N LEU A 73 2.60 -16.16 -4.35
CA LEU A 73 2.83 -17.58 -4.07
C LEU A 73 4.20 -17.79 -3.39
N ALA A 74 4.34 -18.97 -2.78
CA ALA A 74 5.61 -19.49 -2.29
C ALA A 74 6.58 -19.77 -3.46
N LYS A 75 7.86 -20.00 -3.14
CA LYS A 75 8.90 -20.22 -4.16
C LYS A 75 8.69 -21.49 -4.99
N ASP A 76 8.00 -22.47 -4.43
CA ASP A 76 7.64 -23.74 -5.07
C ASP A 76 6.30 -23.67 -5.84
N GLY A 77 5.64 -22.50 -5.84
CA GLY A 77 4.35 -22.29 -6.49
C GLY A 77 3.13 -22.64 -5.63
N SER A 78 3.31 -23.07 -4.38
CA SER A 78 2.21 -23.32 -3.45
C SER A 78 1.65 -22.03 -2.83
N GLU A 79 0.46 -22.13 -2.20
CA GLU A 79 -0.14 -21.03 -1.44
C GLU A 79 0.71 -20.71 -0.19
N LEU A 80 0.80 -19.43 0.17
CA LEU A 80 1.46 -19.02 1.41
C LEU A 80 0.69 -19.52 2.64
N PRO A 81 1.38 -19.83 3.75
CA PRO A 81 0.70 -20.25 4.98
C PRO A 81 -0.26 -19.16 5.47
N SER A 82 -1.38 -19.60 6.07
CA SER A 82 -2.37 -18.68 6.64
C SER A 82 -1.72 -17.73 7.65
N ALA A 83 -2.04 -16.44 7.55
CA ALA A 83 -1.58 -15.44 8.50
C ALA A 83 -2.00 -15.78 9.95
N ARG A 84 -3.17 -16.41 10.15
CA ARG A 84 -3.60 -16.86 11.48
C ARG A 84 -2.77 -18.03 11.99
N LEU A 85 -2.39 -18.96 11.11
CA LEU A 85 -1.51 -20.07 11.51
C LEU A 85 -0.17 -19.53 11.99
N LEU A 86 0.44 -18.60 11.24
CA LEU A 86 1.69 -17.95 11.66
C LEU A 86 1.52 -17.16 12.96
N SER A 87 0.39 -16.47 13.14
CA SER A 87 0.09 -15.74 14.37
C SER A 87 0.09 -16.62 15.62
N VAL A 88 -0.37 -17.87 15.52
CA VAL A 88 -0.47 -18.78 16.67
C VAL A 88 0.82 -19.59 16.88
N GLU A 89 1.50 -19.97 15.79
CA GLU A 89 2.70 -20.83 15.87
C GLU A 89 3.98 -20.04 16.13
N VAL A 90 4.05 -18.77 15.72
CA VAL A 90 5.30 -17.97 15.76
C VAL A 90 5.30 -16.95 16.89
N PHE A 91 4.14 -16.39 17.25
CA PHE A 91 4.04 -15.33 18.25
C PHE A 91 3.48 -15.88 19.56
N GLU A 92 4.15 -15.55 20.67
CA GLU A 92 3.68 -15.90 22.00
C GLU A 92 2.57 -14.93 22.44
N GLU A 93 1.52 -15.48 23.05
CA GLU A 93 0.46 -14.69 23.68
C GLU A 93 0.80 -14.44 25.15
N GLY A 94 0.76 -13.18 25.60
CA GLY A 94 0.99 -12.83 27.01
C GLY A 94 1.35 -11.37 27.23
N VAL A 95 1.28 -10.92 28.49
CA VAL A 95 1.74 -9.58 28.88
C VAL A 95 3.24 -9.64 29.14
N GLN A 96 4.02 -8.91 28.33
CA GLN A 96 5.45 -8.74 28.52
C GLN A 96 5.75 -7.27 28.82
N ASN A 97 6.14 -6.97 30.05
CA ASN A 97 6.47 -5.61 30.46
C ASN A 97 7.93 -5.30 30.11
N SER A 98 8.18 -4.15 29.48
CA SER A 98 9.55 -3.67 29.27
C SER A 98 10.02 -2.93 30.54
N PRO A 99 11.22 -3.24 31.06
CA PRO A 99 11.81 -2.48 32.16
C PRO A 99 12.40 -1.13 31.70
N GLU A 100 12.68 -0.96 30.40
CA GLU A 100 13.29 0.27 29.85
C GLU A 100 12.27 1.28 29.29
N PHE A 101 11.14 0.81 28.77
CA PHE A 101 10.20 1.65 28.03
C PHE A 101 8.85 1.77 28.75
N SER A 102 8.34 3.00 28.83
CA SER A 102 6.97 3.26 29.25
C SER A 102 5.98 3.01 28.11
N LEU A 103 4.70 2.85 28.45
CA LEU A 103 3.62 2.70 27.48
C LEU A 103 3.53 3.88 26.49
N LEU A 104 4.01 5.06 26.90
CA LEU A 104 4.07 6.25 26.03
C LEU A 104 4.90 6.01 24.77
N ASN A 105 5.92 5.15 24.83
CA ASN A 105 6.75 4.83 23.67
C ASN A 105 5.93 4.17 22.55
N MET A 106 5.06 3.21 22.90
CA MET A 106 4.14 2.57 21.95
C MET A 106 3.14 3.60 21.39
N GLN A 107 2.53 4.40 22.28
CA GLN A 107 1.51 5.36 21.87
C GLN A 107 2.06 6.46 20.96
N PHE A 108 3.28 6.95 21.24
CA PHE A 108 3.95 7.92 20.39
C PHE A 108 4.29 7.32 19.01
N GLY A 109 4.65 6.04 18.96
CA GLY A 109 4.81 5.32 17.69
C GLY A 109 3.55 5.35 16.82
N GLN A 110 2.36 5.16 17.42
CA GLN A 110 1.09 5.26 16.69
C GLN A 110 0.83 6.70 16.20
N ILE A 111 1.10 7.71 17.02
CA ILE A 111 0.93 9.13 16.64
C ILE A 111 1.77 9.44 15.39
N VAL A 112 3.05 9.04 15.40
CA VAL A 112 3.94 9.24 14.25
C VAL A 112 3.47 8.43 13.04
N ALA A 113 3.04 7.18 13.23
CA ALA A 113 2.55 6.36 12.13
C ALA A 113 1.32 6.99 11.44
N HIS A 114 0.38 7.51 12.23
CA HIS A 114 -0.84 8.17 11.72
C HIS A 114 -0.57 9.52 11.03
N ASP A 115 0.50 10.23 11.40
CA ASP A 115 0.93 11.45 10.70
C ASP A 115 1.63 11.14 9.37
N MET A 116 2.36 10.03 9.31
CA MET A 116 3.18 9.67 8.14
C MET A 116 2.40 8.95 7.03
N ALA A 117 1.44 8.09 7.36
CA ALA A 117 0.77 7.26 6.37
C ALA A 117 -0.64 6.80 6.78
N LEU A 118 -1.52 6.70 5.78
CA LEU A 118 -2.82 6.05 5.91
C LEU A 118 -3.14 5.30 4.61
N THR A 119 -3.35 3.99 4.71
CA THR A 119 -3.89 3.21 3.59
C THR A 119 -5.41 3.21 3.71
N ARG A 120 -6.10 3.84 2.75
CA ARG A 120 -7.56 3.78 2.72
C ARG A 120 -8.02 2.36 2.40
N GLY A 121 -8.84 1.79 3.28
CA GLY A 121 -9.58 0.56 3.02
C GLY A 121 -10.60 0.73 1.89
N VAL A 122 -11.22 -0.38 1.49
CA VAL A 122 -12.29 -0.39 0.49
C VAL A 122 -13.48 0.40 1.05
N ARG A 123 -13.97 1.38 0.26
CA ARG A 123 -15.10 2.25 0.68
C ARG A 123 -16.44 1.52 0.68
N ASP A 124 -16.56 0.51 -0.18
CA ASP A 124 -17.75 -0.34 -0.27
C ASP A 124 -17.64 -1.47 0.75
N GLN A 125 -18.75 -1.81 1.40
CA GLN A 125 -18.82 -3.03 2.22
C GLN A 125 -18.55 -4.23 1.29
N VAL A 126 -17.36 -4.81 1.41
CA VAL A 126 -17.05 -6.10 0.77
C VAL A 126 -17.58 -7.18 1.70
N PRO A 127 -18.67 -7.89 1.35
CA PRO A 127 -19.18 -8.99 2.16
C PRO A 127 -18.22 -10.17 2.04
N CYS A 128 -17.12 -10.13 2.81
CA CYS A 128 -16.14 -11.19 2.86
C CYS A 128 -16.61 -12.32 3.78
N CYS A 129 -17.01 -11.93 4.98
CA CYS A 129 -17.26 -12.82 6.08
C CYS A 129 -18.60 -12.41 6.72
N ALA A 130 -19.50 -13.36 6.94
CA ALA A 130 -20.63 -13.12 7.83
C ALA A 130 -20.94 -14.39 8.62
N ASN A 131 -21.35 -14.22 9.88
CA ASN A 131 -21.62 -15.34 10.80
C ASN A 131 -20.45 -16.33 10.90
N GLY A 132 -19.21 -15.81 10.89
CA GLY A 132 -18.00 -16.61 10.95
C GLY A 132 -17.74 -17.48 9.71
N ARG A 133 -18.45 -17.30 8.59
CA ARG A 133 -18.23 -18.06 7.36
C ARG A 133 -17.90 -17.14 6.19
N LEU A 134 -17.14 -17.69 5.24
CA LEU A 134 -16.82 -17.02 3.99
C LEU A 134 -18.11 -16.91 3.17
N GLN A 135 -18.38 -15.72 2.65
CA GLN A 135 -19.57 -15.49 1.84
C GLN A 135 -19.44 -16.15 0.45
N PRO A 136 -20.51 -16.79 -0.05
CA PRO A 136 -20.50 -17.40 -1.37
C PRO A 136 -20.45 -16.35 -2.50
N ASN A 137 -21.11 -15.20 -2.31
CA ASN A 137 -21.19 -14.11 -3.28
C ASN A 137 -20.14 -13.01 -3.04
N ARG A 138 -18.93 -13.39 -2.60
CA ARG A 138 -17.86 -12.41 -2.32
C ARG A 138 -17.27 -11.83 -3.61
N GLY A 139 -16.90 -10.55 -3.57
CA GLY A 139 -16.18 -9.90 -4.66
C GLY A 139 -14.76 -10.46 -4.82
N SER A 140 -14.14 -10.20 -5.98
CA SER A 140 -12.74 -10.55 -6.27
C SER A 140 -11.73 -9.91 -5.32
N ASP A 141 -12.12 -8.80 -4.70
CA ASP A 141 -11.26 -7.98 -3.85
C ASP A 141 -11.29 -8.47 -2.39
N CYS A 142 -12.00 -9.57 -2.13
CA CYS A 142 -12.11 -10.18 -0.82
C CYS A 142 -10.98 -11.17 -0.54
N PHE A 143 -10.08 -10.81 0.38
CA PHE A 143 -9.00 -11.68 0.86
C PHE A 143 -9.18 -12.01 2.35
N ALA A 144 -10.00 -13.01 2.65
CA ALA A 144 -10.32 -13.39 4.01
C ALA A 144 -9.20 -14.21 4.68
N ILE A 145 -8.97 -13.97 5.98
CA ILE A 145 -8.09 -14.81 6.81
C ILE A 145 -8.92 -15.95 7.39
N LEU A 146 -8.62 -17.18 6.97
CA LEU A 146 -9.30 -18.38 7.45
C LEU A 146 -8.64 -18.89 8.73
N CYS A 147 -9.45 -19.11 9.76
CA CYS A 147 -9.03 -19.86 10.94
C CYS A 147 -9.22 -21.36 10.68
N LEU A 148 -8.22 -22.16 11.03
CA LEU A 148 -8.29 -23.63 11.03
C LEU A 148 -8.33 -24.12 12.49
N PRO A 149 -8.95 -25.27 12.80
CA PRO A 149 -9.53 -26.28 11.90
C PRO A 149 -11.01 -26.07 11.54
N ARG A 150 -11.71 -25.14 12.19
CA ARG A 150 -13.07 -24.74 11.81
C ARG A 150 -12.94 -23.48 10.98
N ILE A 151 -13.35 -23.50 9.70
CA ILE A 151 -13.29 -22.38 8.73
C ILE A 151 -14.09 -21.19 9.26
N LEU A 152 -13.51 -20.52 10.25
CA LEU A 152 -14.05 -19.34 10.89
C LEU A 152 -13.36 -18.16 10.23
N CYS A 153 -14.15 -17.24 9.71
CA CYS A 153 -13.64 -16.03 9.09
C CYS A 153 -13.80 -14.87 10.07
N PHE A 154 -12.69 -14.27 10.47
CA PHE A 154 -12.68 -13.02 11.23
C PHE A 154 -12.50 -11.85 10.28
N LEU A 155 -13.26 -10.78 10.53
CA LEU A 155 -12.93 -9.45 10.03
C LEU A 155 -12.08 -8.79 11.11
N PHE A 156 -10.98 -8.16 10.69
CA PHE A 156 -10.25 -7.26 11.56
C PHE A 156 -11.06 -5.96 11.61
N GLU A 157 -11.84 -5.78 12.67
CA GLU A 157 -12.36 -4.46 13.03
C GLU A 157 -11.27 -3.78 13.87
N GLU A 158 -10.74 -2.65 13.37
CA GLU A 158 -10.06 -1.68 14.24
C GLU A 158 -11.09 -0.94 15.10
#